data_AF-A0A653QRC3-F1
#
_entry.id   AF-A0A653QRC3-F1
#
_cell.length_a   1.000
_cell.length_b   1.000
_cell.length_c   1.000
_cell.angle_alpha   90.00
_cell.angle_beta   90.00
_cell.angle_gamma   90.00
#
_symmetry.space_group_name_H-M   'P 1'
#
loop_
_entity.id
_entity.type
_entity.pdbx_description
1 polymer ?
#
loop_
_entity_poly.entity_id
_entity_poly.type
_entity_poly.pdbx_seq_one_letter_code
_entity_poly.pdbx_strand_id
1 'polypeptide(L)'
;MKMPWKKNVRKVPEKIIRKIEEMQSESVVVATVIEITKEEIIQGKYKHLLISYDGKLSYEDEVFPNPSVGRYSNYNANGRTITKKGLPKVPKSFTNTVPIFGDWGKGSVDVTRTILVFPKEYCYPKTIQSK
;
A
#
# COMPACT_ATOMS: atom_id res chain seq x y z
N MET A 1 -9.93 -13.63 -12.65
CA MET A 1 -10.39 -14.54 -11.58
C MET A 1 -11.20 -13.77 -10.54
N LYS A 2 -12.50 -14.06 -10.38
CA LYS A 2 -13.40 -13.38 -9.45
C LYS A 2 -13.50 -14.24 -8.18
N MET A 3 -12.80 -13.86 -7.11
CA MET A 3 -12.83 -14.59 -5.85
C MET A 3 -14.24 -14.56 -5.21
N PRO A 4 -14.70 -15.64 -4.54
CA PRO A 4 -16.07 -15.78 -4.03
C PRO A 4 -16.36 -14.99 -2.74
N TRP A 5 -15.35 -14.45 -2.07
CA TRP A 5 -15.54 -13.70 -0.82
C TRP A 5 -15.82 -12.21 -1.02
N LYS A 6 -16.63 -11.62 -0.12
CA LYS A 6 -17.05 -10.21 -0.14
C LYS A 6 -15.82 -9.29 0.02
N LYS A 7 -15.46 -8.59 -1.06
CA LYS A 7 -14.20 -7.83 -1.14
C LYS A 7 -14.16 -6.53 -0.34
N ASN A 8 -15.31 -5.91 -0.07
CA ASN A 8 -15.35 -4.58 0.56
C ASN A 8 -16.46 -4.52 1.63
N VAL A 9 -16.08 -4.11 2.83
CA VAL A 9 -17.01 -3.75 3.90
C VAL A 9 -17.21 -2.24 3.83
N ARG A 10 -18.47 -1.77 3.68
CA ARG A 10 -18.77 -0.32 3.57
C ARG A 10 -18.89 0.39 4.92
N LYS A 11 -19.19 -0.34 5.99
CA LYS A 11 -19.38 0.18 7.35
C LYS A 11 -18.58 -0.68 8.33
N VAL A 12 -17.84 -0.05 9.24
CA VAL A 12 -17.15 -0.77 10.31
C VAL A 12 -18.21 -1.37 11.25
N PRO A 13 -18.12 -2.66 11.60
CA PRO A 13 -19.02 -3.26 12.58
C PRO A 13 -18.99 -2.50 13.90
N GLU A 14 -20.16 -2.25 14.49
CA GLU A 14 -20.33 -1.44 15.71
C GLU A 14 -19.54 -1.99 16.91
N LYS A 15 -19.41 -3.32 16.99
CA LYS A 15 -18.56 -4.00 17.97
C LYS A 15 -17.09 -3.56 17.90
N ILE A 16 -16.57 -3.30 16.70
CA ILE A 16 -15.18 -2.84 16.53
C ILE A 16 -15.06 -1.38 16.95
N ILE A 17 -16.03 -0.53 16.59
CA ILE A 17 -16.06 0.88 16.98
C ILE A 17 -16.02 1.00 18.51
N ARG A 18 -16.93 0.30 19.19
CA ARG A 18 -16.98 0.31 20.66
C ARG A 18 -15.68 -0.16 21.30
N LYS A 19 -15.06 -1.22 20.75
CA LYS A 19 -13.74 -1.66 21.23
C LYS A 19 -12.67 -0.59 21.08
N ILE A 20 -12.67 0.17 19.99
CA ILE A 20 -11.70 1.25 19.77
C ILE A 20 -11.96 2.40 20.75
N GLU A 21 -13.22 2.76 21.00
CA GLU A 21 -13.59 3.81 21.96
C GLU A 21 -13.22 3.47 23.41
N GLU A 22 -13.26 2.19 23.78
CA GLU A 22 -12.88 1.69 25.12
C GLU A 22 -11.35 1.61 25.32
N MET A 23 -10.53 1.76 24.26
CA MET A 23 -9.07 1.68 24.37
C MET A 23 -8.47 3.00 24.88
N GLN A 24 -7.55 2.90 25.85
CA GLN A 24 -6.85 4.06 26.44
C GLN A 24 -5.54 4.42 25.72
N SER A 25 -5.15 3.68 24.69
CA SER A 25 -3.90 3.88 23.94
C SER A 25 -4.14 4.70 22.68
N GLU A 26 -3.22 5.62 22.37
CA GLU A 26 -3.22 6.37 21.09
C GLU A 26 -2.84 5.50 19.89
N SER A 27 -2.29 4.29 20.13
CA SER A 27 -1.90 3.35 19.09
C SER A 27 -2.66 2.04 19.19
N VAL A 28 -3.11 1.53 18.03
CA VAL A 28 -3.86 0.28 17.90
C VAL A 28 -3.16 -0.63 16.90
N VAL A 29 -2.78 -1.82 17.33
CA VAL A 29 -2.28 -2.89 16.46
C VAL A 29 -3.42 -3.87 16.19
N VAL A 30 -3.75 -4.07 14.91
CA VAL A 30 -4.75 -5.05 14.50
C VAL A 30 -4.06 -6.34 14.10
N ALA A 31 -4.37 -7.42 14.81
CA ALA A 31 -3.88 -8.77 14.50
C ALA A 31 -5.05 -9.74 14.35
N THR A 32 -4.82 -10.79 13.56
CA THR A 32 -5.70 -11.97 13.49
C THR A 32 -4.85 -13.19 13.74
N VAL A 33 -5.35 -14.12 14.55
CA VAL A 33 -4.72 -15.42 14.78
C VAL A 33 -5.53 -16.45 14.02
N ILE A 34 -4.84 -17.36 13.33
CA ILE A 34 -5.42 -18.51 12.66
C ILE A 34 -4.67 -19.73 13.17
N GLU A 35 -5.40 -20.71 13.67
CA GLU A 35 -4.83 -22.02 13.99
C GLU A 35 -4.71 -22.83 12.70
N ILE A 36 -3.52 -23.37 12.46
CA ILE A 36 -3.17 -24.14 11.27
C ILE A 36 -2.70 -25.51 11.73
N THR A 37 -3.27 -26.59 11.18
CA THR A 37 -2.82 -27.94 11.54
C THR A 37 -1.59 -28.35 10.73
N LYS A 38 -0.81 -29.28 11.29
CA LYS A 38 0.38 -29.83 10.63
C LYS A 38 0.03 -30.47 9.28
N GLU A 39 -1.10 -31.16 9.21
CA GLU A 39 -1.59 -31.84 8.02
C GLU A 39 -1.89 -30.86 6.90
N GLU A 40 -2.49 -29.70 7.20
CA GLU A 40 -2.76 -28.67 6.20
C GLU A 40 -1.47 -28.07 5.60
N ILE A 41 -0.42 -27.93 6.43
CA ILE A 41 0.89 -27.47 5.99
C ILE A 41 1.53 -28.50 5.05
N ILE A 42 1.51 -29.77 5.43
CA ILE A 42 2.07 -30.87 4.62
C ILE A 42 1.32 -31.01 3.29
N GLN A 43 0.00 -30.84 3.29
CA GLN A 43 -0.83 -30.80 2.07
C GLN A 43 -0.56 -29.57 1.19
N GLY A 44 0.22 -28.61 1.67
CA GLY A 44 0.67 -27.44 0.91
C GLY A 44 -0.34 -26.30 0.86
N LYS A 45 -1.40 -26.32 1.68
CA LYS A 45 -2.45 -25.28 1.72
C LYS A 45 -1.88 -23.88 1.93
N TYR A 46 -0.80 -23.76 2.72
CA TYR A 46 -0.18 -22.49 3.09
C TYR A 46 1.17 -22.22 2.40
N LYS A 47 1.51 -22.94 1.32
CA LYS A 47 2.75 -22.70 0.56
C LYS A 47 2.89 -21.26 0.04
N HIS A 48 1.76 -20.62 -0.27
CA HIS A 48 1.70 -19.23 -0.72
C HIS A 48 2.10 -18.22 0.37
N LEU A 49 2.13 -18.64 1.64
CA LEU A 49 2.65 -17.89 2.78
C LEU A 49 4.06 -18.33 3.18
N LEU A 50 4.75 -19.12 2.33
CA LEU A 50 6.08 -19.67 2.61
C LEU A 50 6.13 -20.51 3.89
N ILE A 51 5.00 -21.09 4.29
CA ILE A 51 4.91 -22.02 5.43
C ILE A 51 5.07 -23.45 4.90
N SER A 52 6.03 -24.19 5.46
CA SER A 52 6.30 -25.58 5.11
C SER A 52 6.71 -26.41 6.33
N TYR A 53 6.60 -27.73 6.19
CA TYR A 53 7.00 -28.68 7.22
C TYR A 53 7.74 -29.86 6.57
N ASP A 54 9.02 -30.01 6.91
CA ASP A 54 9.87 -31.14 6.49
C ASP A 54 10.65 -31.65 7.71
N GLY A 55 9.94 -32.30 8.64
CA GLY A 55 10.46 -32.66 9.97
C GLY A 55 10.57 -31.48 10.95
N LYS A 56 10.83 -30.27 10.44
CA LYS A 56 10.82 -29.00 11.18
C LYS A 56 9.90 -27.98 10.48
N LEU A 57 9.23 -27.15 11.27
CA LEU A 57 8.42 -26.05 10.77
C LEU A 57 9.33 -24.93 10.24
N SER A 58 9.05 -24.46 9.02
CA SER A 58 9.73 -23.33 8.37
C SER A 58 8.71 -22.29 7.93
N TYR A 59 8.97 -21.02 8.20
CA TYR A 59 8.15 -19.88 7.81
C TYR A 59 9.00 -18.60 7.80
N GLU A 60 8.52 -17.57 7.10
CA GLU A 60 9.09 -16.22 7.12
C GLU A 60 8.34 -15.34 8.12
N ASP A 61 9.04 -14.44 8.81
CA ASP A 61 8.42 -13.51 9.77
C ASP A 61 7.47 -12.52 9.09
N GLU A 62 7.78 -12.13 7.85
CA GLU A 62 6.93 -11.27 7.03
C GLU A 62 6.79 -11.79 5.60
N VAL A 63 5.53 -11.83 5.12
CA VAL A 63 5.23 -12.23 3.75
C VAL A 63 4.44 -11.13 3.05
N PHE A 64 5.01 -10.58 1.98
CA PHE A 64 4.34 -9.61 1.14
C PHE A 64 3.52 -10.29 0.05
N PRO A 65 2.29 -9.84 -0.21
CA PRO A 65 1.50 -10.39 -1.30
C PRO A 65 2.11 -9.98 -2.64
N ASN A 66 2.03 -10.86 -3.64
CA ASN A 66 2.42 -10.52 -5.00
C ASN A 66 1.63 -9.26 -5.47
N PRO A 67 2.30 -8.18 -5.91
CA PRO A 67 1.66 -6.92 -6.32
C PRO A 67 0.60 -7.10 -7.41
N SER A 68 0.77 -8.09 -8.28
CA SER A 68 -0.11 -8.37 -9.43
C SER A 68 -1.47 -8.95 -9.03
N VAL A 69 -1.64 -9.41 -7.78
CA VAL A 69 -2.91 -10.00 -7.31
C VAL A 69 -4.03 -8.96 -7.23
N GLY A 70 -3.68 -7.69 -7.01
CA GLY A 70 -4.66 -6.61 -7.06
C GLY A 70 -4.21 -5.33 -6.38
N ARG A 71 -5.11 -4.34 -6.43
CA ARG A 71 -4.85 -2.96 -5.97
C ARG A 71 -4.30 -2.90 -4.54
N TYR A 72 -4.90 -3.63 -3.60
CA TYR A 72 -4.46 -3.61 -2.19
C TYR A 72 -3.15 -4.36 -1.97
N SER A 73 -2.92 -5.47 -2.69
CA SER A 73 -1.62 -6.16 -2.66
C SER A 73 -0.50 -5.25 -3.16
N ASN A 74 -0.73 -4.55 -4.27
CA ASN A 74 0.21 -3.57 -4.79
C ASN A 74 0.46 -2.42 -3.79
N TYR A 75 -0.58 -1.94 -3.11
CA TYR A 75 -0.43 -0.89 -2.10
C TYR A 75 0.37 -1.34 -0.88
N ASN A 76 0.21 -2.60 -0.45
CA ASN A 76 0.95 -3.14 0.67
C ASN A 76 2.44 -3.34 0.32
N ALA A 77 2.74 -3.77 -0.91
CA ALA A 77 4.11 -4.02 -1.37
C ALA A 77 4.85 -2.73 -1.77
N ASN A 78 4.20 -1.82 -2.49
CA ASN A 78 4.84 -0.66 -3.13
C ASN A 78 4.39 0.71 -2.59
N GLY A 79 3.49 0.73 -1.61
CA GLY A 79 2.87 1.96 -1.12
C GLY A 79 1.84 2.55 -2.09
N ARG A 80 1.38 3.76 -1.79
CA ARG A 80 0.43 4.49 -2.65
C ARG A 80 0.51 6.00 -2.48
N THR A 81 0.21 6.72 -3.55
CA THR A 81 -0.04 8.16 -3.48
C THR A 81 -1.54 8.44 -3.37
N ILE A 82 -1.94 9.21 -2.37
CA ILE A 82 -3.31 9.66 -2.15
C ILE A 82 -3.42 11.15 -2.51
N THR A 83 -4.24 11.48 -3.51
CA THR A 83 -4.58 12.87 -3.80
C THR A 83 -5.64 13.36 -2.81
N LYS A 84 -5.33 14.38 -2.01
CA LYS A 84 -6.22 14.95 -1.00
C LYS A 84 -7.17 15.97 -1.64
N LYS A 85 -8.19 15.47 -2.33
CA LYS A 85 -9.20 16.31 -3.01
C LYS A 85 -10.05 17.19 -2.08
N GLY A 86 -10.08 16.89 -0.77
CA GLY A 86 -10.80 17.69 0.22
C GLY A 86 -10.02 18.89 0.76
N LEU A 87 -8.72 19.02 0.43
CA LEU A 87 -7.89 20.15 0.83
C LEU A 87 -7.84 21.20 -0.28
N PRO A 88 -7.62 22.49 0.05
CA PRO A 88 -7.36 23.53 -0.93
C PRO A 88 -6.20 23.16 -1.86
N LYS A 89 -6.29 23.61 -3.11
CA LYS A 89 -5.18 23.43 -4.06
C LYS A 89 -3.99 24.28 -3.64
N VAL A 90 -2.80 23.74 -3.85
CA VAL A 90 -1.52 24.41 -3.58
C VAL A 90 -0.81 24.73 -4.91
N PRO A 91 -0.09 25.86 -5.01
CA PRO A 91 0.71 26.16 -6.20
C PRO A 91 1.86 25.16 -6.33
N LYS A 92 2.03 24.58 -7.52
CA LYS A 92 3.15 23.71 -7.86
C LYS A 92 3.77 24.14 -9.19
N SER A 93 5.09 24.30 -9.16
CA SER A 93 5.90 24.71 -10.31
C SER A 93 6.46 23.49 -11.02
N PHE A 94 6.40 23.50 -12.35
CA PHE A 94 6.96 22.46 -13.21
C PHE A 94 7.92 23.14 -14.18
N THR A 95 9.18 22.74 -14.17
CA THR A 95 10.20 23.23 -15.10
C THR A 95 10.42 22.16 -16.16
N ASN A 96 10.34 22.55 -17.42
CA ASN A 96 10.74 21.70 -18.54
C ASN A 96 11.77 22.45 -19.39
N THR A 97 12.82 21.75 -19.79
CA THR A 97 13.79 22.22 -20.76
C THR A 97 13.21 22.05 -22.16
N VAL A 98 13.14 23.14 -22.93
CA VAL A 98 12.60 23.14 -24.29
C VAL A 98 13.61 23.73 -25.27
N PRO A 99 13.64 23.25 -26.52
CA PRO A 99 14.52 23.80 -27.54
C PRO A 99 14.09 25.21 -27.96
N ILE A 100 15.06 26.06 -28.28
CA ILE A 100 14.79 27.41 -28.77
C ILE A 100 14.19 27.31 -30.19
N PHE A 101 12.95 27.82 -30.35
CA PHE A 101 12.17 27.71 -31.60
C PHE A 101 11.96 26.28 -32.13
N GLY A 102 11.93 25.27 -31.24
CA GLY A 102 11.77 23.88 -31.68
C GLY A 102 13.06 23.21 -32.17
N ASP A 103 14.19 23.92 -32.15
CA ASP A 103 15.48 23.45 -32.65
C ASP A 103 16.52 23.35 -31.52
N TRP A 104 16.94 22.12 -31.19
CA TRP A 104 17.95 21.87 -30.16
C TRP A 104 19.35 22.36 -30.56
N GLY A 105 19.64 22.48 -31.86
CA GLY A 105 20.90 23.03 -32.37
C GLY A 105 21.09 24.50 -32.03
N LYS A 106 19.99 25.22 -31.74
CA LYS A 106 20.01 26.62 -31.29
C LYS A 106 20.11 26.77 -29.77
N GLY A 107 20.28 25.66 -29.06
CA GLY A 107 20.30 25.61 -27.61
C GLY A 107 18.92 25.33 -27.01
N SER A 108 18.85 25.39 -25.69
CA SER A 108 17.65 25.08 -24.92
C SER A 108 17.45 26.08 -23.78
N VAL A 109 16.20 26.25 -23.38
CA VAL A 109 15.81 27.13 -22.28
C VAL A 109 14.87 26.38 -21.33
N ASP A 110 15.03 26.65 -20.05
CA ASP A 110 14.13 26.14 -19.02
C ASP A 110 12.90 27.04 -18.92
N VAL A 111 11.72 26.43 -19.09
CA VAL A 111 10.44 27.12 -18.93
C VAL A 111 9.74 26.57 -17.70
N THR A 112 9.49 27.44 -16.72
CA THR A 112 8.75 27.11 -15.51
C THR A 112 7.30 27.57 -15.62
N ARG A 113 6.37 26.65 -15.36
CA ARG A 113 4.94 26.96 -15.22
C ARG A 113 4.44 26.62 -13.82
N THR A 114 3.63 27.51 -13.24
CA THR A 114 3.02 27.31 -11.92
C THR A 114 1.53 27.05 -12.09
N ILE A 115 1.04 25.93 -11.56
CA ILE A 115 -0.40 25.57 -11.57
C ILE A 115 -0.88 25.17 -10.18
N LEU A 116 -2.15 25.40 -9.89
CA LEU A 116 -2.79 24.95 -8.64
C LEU A 116 -3.14 23.46 -8.73
N VAL A 117 -2.59 22.65 -7.82
CA VAL A 117 -2.81 21.19 -7.77
C VAL A 117 -3.32 20.76 -6.40
N PHE A 118 -4.06 19.67 -6.35
CA PHE A 118 -4.41 19.07 -5.05
C PHE A 118 -3.14 18.50 -4.39
N PRO A 119 -2.96 18.71 -3.07
CA PRO A 119 -1.85 18.11 -2.35
C PRO A 119 -1.92 16.58 -2.43
N LYS A 120 -0.76 15.95 -2.46
CA LYS A 120 -0.59 14.50 -2.53
C LYS A 120 0.13 14.04 -1.27
N GLU A 121 -0.40 12.99 -0.65
CA GLU A 121 0.24 12.29 0.46
C GLU A 121 0.79 10.96 -0.07
N TYR A 122 2.02 10.61 0.29
CA TYR A 122 2.58 9.31 -0.01
C TYR A 122 2.47 8.41 1.23
N CYS A 123 1.73 7.32 1.10
CA CYS A 123 1.70 6.25 2.09
C CYS A 123 2.77 5.23 1.72
N TYR A 124 3.83 5.16 2.52
CA TYR A 124 4.91 4.19 2.35
C TYR A 124 4.42 2.75 2.57
N PRO A 125 5.00 1.76 1.87
CA PRO A 125 4.82 0.36 2.24
C PRO A 125 5.39 0.11 3.65
N LYS A 126 4.89 -0.93 4.33
CA LYS A 126 5.30 -1.26 5.71
C LYS A 126 6.82 -1.42 5.86
N THR A 127 7.49 -1.95 4.84
CA THR A 127 8.93 -2.23 4.83
C THR A 127 9.85 -1.02 5.00
N ILE A 128 9.35 0.20 4.77
CA ILE A 128 10.19 1.42 4.79
C ILE A 128 10.11 2.15 6.15
N GLN A 129 9.23 1.75 7.07
CA GLN A 129 9.04 2.45 8.36
C GLN A 129 9.99 2.00 9.49
N SER A 130 11.00 1.18 9.20
CA SER A 130 11.98 0.69 10.18
C SER A 130 13.39 1.10 9.78
N LYS A 131 13.79 2.33 10.14
CA LYS A 131 15.17 2.72 10.47
C LYS A 131 15.14 3.94 11.39
#